data_AF-A0A956W6T5-F1
#
_entry.id   AF-A0A956W6T5-F1
#
_cell.length_a   1.000
_cell.length_b   1.000
_cell.length_c   1.000
_cell.angle_alpha   90.00
_cell.angle_beta   90.00
_cell.angle_gamma   90.00
#
_symmetry.space_group_name_H-M   'P 1'
#
loop_
_entity.id
_entity.type
_entity.pdbx_description
1 polymer ?
#
loop_
_entity_poly.entity_id
_entity_poly.type
_entity_poly.pdbx_seq_one_letter_code
_entity_poly.pdbx_strand_id
1 'polypeptide(L)'
;TMFLTAGPILENDRIAGVVVVSTPLVQYLKAIQSEALAQVTLYDPTGAAIGSTFAADNAELAFNGGEPGTRETITLFGREYELCYGQLKVRGEELGWYSVGLPTSFITSAQGTTRARLGTMFAVGALLILGIGIYMARAITQPLLRLVRSAVQLGGGDLTARADVHSRDEVGVLARTFNEMAGRLERQHLATLGALVSAIDARDPYTRGHSVRVGHLSMDLGREMGMDRGQLHYLQVGGYLHDIGKIGIRDAVLLKPGTLTPEEREIVEQHPLIGLDILSHIELPPEVRAIVGQHHEKLDGSGYPFGIGDAEL
;
A
#
# COMPACT_ATOMS: atom_id res chain seq x y z
N THR A 1 58.59 -30.47 35.42
CA THR A 1 59.33 -29.19 35.39
C THR A 1 58.76 -28.23 36.43
N MET A 2 59.59 -27.56 37.21
CA MET A 2 59.18 -26.54 38.18
C MET A 2 59.81 -25.20 37.79
N PHE A 3 59.05 -24.11 37.91
CA PHE A 3 59.64 -22.77 37.87
C PHE A 3 60.14 -22.43 39.27
N LEU A 4 61.42 -22.15 39.38
CA LEU A 4 62.07 -21.77 40.63
C LEU A 4 62.30 -20.26 40.60
N THR A 5 61.70 -19.56 41.55
CA THR A 5 61.98 -18.14 41.79
C THR A 5 62.79 -18.04 43.07
N ALA A 6 64.02 -17.56 42.97
CA ALA A 6 64.88 -17.29 44.11
C ALA A 6 64.90 -15.79 44.42
N GLY A 7 64.77 -15.44 45.71
CA GLY A 7 64.85 -14.07 46.21
C GLY A 7 65.78 -13.98 47.41
N PRO A 8 66.59 -12.90 47.53
CA PRO A 8 67.46 -12.74 48.68
C PRO A 8 66.64 -12.39 49.94
N ILE A 9 66.98 -13.00 51.06
CA ILE A 9 66.56 -12.54 52.39
C ILE A 9 67.62 -11.55 52.87
N LEU A 10 67.21 -10.33 53.16
CA LEU A 10 68.10 -9.28 53.66
C LEU A 10 67.92 -9.14 55.17
N GLU A 11 69.03 -9.11 55.91
CA GLU A 11 69.08 -8.71 57.32
C GLU A 11 70.10 -7.59 57.44
N ASN A 12 69.67 -6.40 57.91
CA ASN A 12 70.51 -5.19 57.99
C ASN A 12 71.23 -4.85 56.67
N ASP A 13 70.49 -4.86 55.54
CA ASP A 13 71.00 -4.61 54.18
C ASP A 13 72.12 -5.55 53.71
N ARG A 14 72.30 -6.69 54.38
CA ARG A 14 73.20 -7.76 53.94
C ARG A 14 72.38 -9.01 53.62
N ILE A 15 72.78 -9.72 52.56
CA ILE A 15 72.14 -10.98 52.16
C ILE A 15 72.40 -12.01 53.27
N ALA A 16 71.36 -12.33 54.02
CA ALA A 16 71.37 -13.31 55.11
C ALA A 16 70.96 -14.71 54.63
N GLY A 17 70.28 -14.81 53.48
CA GLY A 17 69.90 -16.09 52.88
C GLY A 17 69.20 -15.93 51.54
N VAL A 18 68.71 -17.04 50.99
CA VAL A 18 67.92 -17.08 49.76
C VAL A 18 66.66 -17.91 50.01
N VAL A 19 65.49 -17.34 49.77
CA VAL A 19 64.25 -18.13 49.65
C VAL A 19 64.13 -18.59 48.21
N VAL A 20 63.91 -19.88 48.02
CA VAL A 20 63.53 -20.46 46.73
C VAL A 20 62.07 -20.90 46.82
N VAL A 21 61.22 -20.31 45.99
CA VAL A 21 59.83 -20.72 45.82
C VAL A 21 59.71 -21.50 44.53
N SER A 22 59.20 -22.73 44.60
CA SER A 22 58.93 -23.56 43.42
C SER A 22 57.44 -23.55 43.11
N THR A 23 57.07 -23.18 41.89
CA THR A 23 55.73 -23.38 41.36
C THR A 23 55.76 -24.51 40.33
N PRO A 24 55.00 -25.60 40.52
CA PRO A 24 54.88 -26.64 39.50
C PRO A 24 54.27 -26.07 38.22
N LEU A 25 54.92 -26.31 37.08
CA LEU A 25 54.45 -25.85 35.76
C LEU A 25 53.00 -26.28 35.48
N VAL A 26 52.63 -27.49 35.91
CA VAL A 26 51.28 -28.04 35.76
C VAL A 26 50.22 -27.19 36.49
N GLN A 27 50.56 -26.64 37.66
CA GLN A 27 49.61 -25.82 38.43
C GLN A 27 49.42 -24.45 37.76
N TYR A 28 50.48 -23.90 37.18
CA TYR A 28 50.45 -22.65 36.43
C TYR A 28 49.63 -22.78 35.14
N LEU A 29 49.83 -23.85 34.37
CA LEU A 29 49.05 -24.12 33.16
C LEU A 29 47.56 -24.34 33.46
N LYS A 30 47.23 -25.01 34.58
CA LYS A 30 45.83 -25.14 35.03
C LYS A 30 45.19 -23.78 35.36
N ALA A 31 45.94 -22.87 36.00
CA ALA A 31 45.45 -21.52 36.27
C ALA A 31 45.19 -20.74 34.97
N ILE A 32 46.10 -20.84 34.00
CA ILE A 32 45.90 -20.25 32.66
C ILE A 32 44.66 -20.84 31.99
N GLN A 33 44.50 -22.17 32.02
CA GLN A 33 43.35 -22.84 31.41
C GLN A 33 42.01 -22.42 32.03
N SER A 34 41.98 -22.09 33.32
CA SER A 34 40.76 -21.61 33.98
C SER A 34 40.41 -20.16 33.67
N GLU A 35 41.37 -19.34 33.25
CA GLU A 35 41.18 -17.90 33.03
C GLU A 35 41.17 -17.51 31.54
N ALA A 36 41.81 -18.29 30.67
CA ALA A 36 41.97 -17.97 29.25
C ALA A 36 41.00 -18.77 28.36
N LEU A 37 40.40 -18.08 27.38
CA LEU A 37 39.66 -18.71 26.27
C LEU A 37 40.59 -19.31 25.18
N ALA A 38 41.89 -19.03 25.30
CA ALA A 38 42.93 -19.51 24.39
C ALA A 38 43.70 -20.67 25.01
N GLN A 39 44.24 -21.54 24.16
CA GLN A 39 45.14 -22.60 24.59
C GLN A 39 46.58 -22.10 24.59
N VAL A 40 47.37 -22.41 25.62
CA VAL A 40 48.74 -21.95 25.76
C VAL A 40 49.68 -23.14 25.88
N THR A 41 50.74 -23.14 25.07
CA THR A 41 51.86 -24.07 25.18
C THR A 41 53.12 -23.29 25.54
N LEU A 42 53.92 -23.82 26.46
CA LEU A 42 55.25 -23.32 26.78
C LEU A 42 56.30 -24.27 26.22
N TYR A 43 57.39 -23.69 25.75
CA TYR A 43 58.47 -24.39 25.07
C TYR A 43 59.80 -24.03 25.72
N ASP A 44 60.73 -24.97 25.71
CA ASP A 44 62.12 -24.68 26.06
C ASP A 44 62.83 -23.87 24.93
N PRO A 45 64.09 -23.44 25.13
CA PRO A 45 64.84 -22.71 24.10
C PRO A 45 65.09 -23.50 22.80
N THR A 46 64.96 -24.83 22.83
CA THR A 46 65.11 -25.70 21.64
C THR A 46 63.81 -25.85 20.86
N GLY A 47 62.69 -25.35 21.41
CA GLY A 47 61.37 -25.44 20.80
C GLY A 47 60.61 -26.73 21.14
N ALA A 48 61.10 -27.53 22.10
CA ALA A 48 60.35 -28.67 22.60
C ALA A 48 59.28 -28.19 23.61
N ALA A 49 58.04 -28.68 23.48
CA ALA A 49 56.97 -28.33 24.40
C ALA A 49 57.25 -28.91 25.81
N ILE A 50 57.39 -28.02 26.79
CA ILE A 50 57.61 -28.37 28.20
C ILE A 50 56.30 -28.49 28.98
N GLY A 51 55.21 -27.95 28.43
CA GLY A 51 53.86 -28.16 28.93
C GLY A 51 52.83 -27.34 28.15
N SER A 52 51.61 -27.86 28.05
CA SER A 52 50.51 -27.24 27.33
C SER A 52 49.20 -27.31 28.10
N THR A 53 48.29 -26.38 27.81
CA THR A 53 46.88 -26.50 28.18
C THR A 53 46.08 -27.35 27.17
N PHE A 54 46.64 -27.61 25.97
CA PHE A 54 46.08 -28.61 25.07
C PHE A 54 46.12 -30.00 25.71
N ALA A 55 45.06 -30.78 25.55
CA ALA A 55 45.02 -32.18 25.98
C ALA A 55 45.74 -33.13 24.99
N ALA A 56 46.82 -32.65 24.36
CA ALA A 56 47.61 -33.37 23.34
C ALA A 56 48.98 -33.80 23.90
N ASP A 57 49.62 -34.75 23.22
CA ASP A 57 51.00 -35.09 23.56
C ASP A 57 51.92 -33.90 23.21
N ASN A 58 52.88 -33.60 24.09
CA ASN A 58 53.84 -32.51 23.88
C ASN A 58 54.66 -32.71 22.60
N ALA A 59 54.83 -33.96 22.13
CA ALA A 59 55.51 -34.26 20.87
C ALA A 59 54.76 -33.73 19.62
N GLU A 60 53.43 -33.65 19.68
CA GLU A 60 52.59 -33.11 18.60
C GLU A 60 52.59 -31.57 18.56
N LEU A 61 53.15 -30.96 19.60
CA LEU A 61 53.20 -29.52 19.81
C LEU A 61 54.63 -28.99 19.71
N ALA A 62 55.55 -29.67 19.04
CA ALA A 62 56.92 -29.17 18.89
C ALA A 62 56.97 -27.98 17.93
N PHE A 63 57.76 -26.96 18.27
CA PHE A 63 57.95 -25.76 17.48
C PHE A 63 59.40 -25.70 16.96
N ASN A 64 59.58 -25.45 15.67
CA ASN A 64 60.91 -25.46 15.03
C ASN A 64 61.64 -24.09 15.05
N GLY A 65 61.23 -23.17 15.92
CA GLY A 65 61.79 -21.82 15.97
C GLY A 65 61.21 -20.89 14.90
N GLY A 66 61.30 -19.57 15.13
CA GLY A 66 60.75 -18.53 14.25
C GLY A 66 60.94 -17.14 14.86
N GLU A 67 60.39 -16.09 14.23
CA GLU A 67 60.37 -14.75 14.84
C GLU A 67 59.15 -14.58 15.77
N PRO A 68 59.23 -13.77 16.84
CA PRO A 68 58.06 -13.42 17.64
C PRO A 68 56.95 -12.85 16.76
N GLY A 69 55.73 -13.37 16.91
CA GLY A 69 54.59 -13.02 16.07
C GLY A 69 54.39 -13.94 14.86
N THR A 70 55.25 -14.95 14.67
CA THR A 70 55.01 -16.02 13.70
C THR A 70 53.68 -16.70 14.00
N ARG A 71 52.91 -16.98 12.96
CA ARG A 71 51.65 -17.70 13.06
C ARG A 71 51.70 -19.01 12.31
N GLU A 72 51.06 -20.02 12.87
CA GLU A 72 50.98 -21.36 12.29
C GLU A 72 49.60 -21.94 12.51
N THR A 73 49.07 -22.62 11.50
CA THR A 73 47.80 -23.33 11.64
C THR A 73 48.09 -24.80 11.87
N ILE A 74 47.60 -25.32 12.99
CA ILE A 74 47.71 -26.75 13.33
C ILE A 74 46.32 -27.38 13.44
N THR A 75 46.24 -28.67 13.17
CA THR A 75 45.02 -29.44 13.37
C THR A 75 45.21 -30.38 14.55
N LEU A 76 44.44 -30.16 15.62
CA LEU A 76 44.43 -31.01 16.81
C LEU A 76 43.01 -31.49 17.07
N PHE A 77 42.85 -32.78 17.37
CA PHE A 77 41.54 -33.39 17.66
C PHE A 77 40.47 -33.12 16.58
N GLY A 78 40.89 -33.01 15.31
CA GLY A 78 39.99 -32.70 14.19
C GLY A 78 39.48 -31.25 14.14
N ARG A 79 40.10 -30.32 14.87
CA ARG A 79 39.83 -28.88 14.82
C ARG A 79 41.08 -28.11 14.43
N GLU A 80 40.90 -27.09 13.60
CA GLU A 80 41.97 -26.16 13.24
C GLU A 80 42.14 -25.08 14.31
N TYR A 81 43.39 -24.83 14.68
CA TYR A 81 43.83 -23.79 15.60
C TYR A 81 44.87 -22.91 14.90
N GLU A 82 44.72 -21.60 15.03
CA GLU A 82 45.77 -20.64 14.67
C GLU A 82 46.60 -20.38 15.93
N LEU A 83 47.86 -20.81 15.90
CA LEU A 83 48.86 -20.54 16.93
C LEU A 83 49.60 -19.25 16.59
N CYS A 84 49.83 -18.42 17.59
CA CYS A 84 50.74 -17.27 17.51
C CYS A 84 51.86 -17.46 18.54
N TYR A 85 53.11 -17.39 18.10
CA TYR A 85 54.27 -17.63 18.94
C TYR A 85 54.87 -16.33 19.48
N GLY A 86 55.32 -16.36 20.72
CA GLY A 86 56.02 -15.27 21.37
C GLY A 86 57.20 -15.76 22.20
N GLN A 87 58.15 -14.86 22.48
CA GLN A 87 59.29 -15.17 23.33
C GLN A 87 58.93 -15.04 24.81
N LEU A 88 59.28 -16.05 25.59
CA LEU A 88 59.16 -16.01 27.05
C LEU A 88 60.41 -15.35 27.64
N LYS A 89 60.28 -14.07 28.01
CA LYS A 89 61.34 -13.29 28.65
C LYS A 89 61.01 -13.03 30.12
N VAL A 90 61.92 -13.35 31.02
CA VAL A 90 61.80 -13.03 32.45
C VAL A 90 63.02 -12.22 32.86
N ARG A 91 62.80 -11.03 33.42
CA ARG A 91 63.87 -10.11 33.85
C ARG A 91 64.92 -9.80 32.76
N GLY A 92 64.52 -9.87 31.48
CA GLY A 92 65.38 -9.59 30.33
C GLY A 92 66.09 -10.82 29.75
N GLU A 93 66.03 -11.98 30.40
CA GLU A 93 66.59 -13.23 29.88
C GLU A 93 65.55 -14.04 29.12
N GLU A 94 65.95 -14.63 27.98
CA GLU A 94 65.12 -15.57 27.22
C GLU A 94 65.13 -16.95 27.87
N LEU A 95 63.96 -17.37 28.33
CA LEU A 95 63.76 -18.68 28.94
C LEU A 95 63.20 -19.72 27.96
N GLY A 96 62.68 -19.28 26.82
CA GLY A 96 62.08 -20.15 25.80
C GLY A 96 60.98 -19.45 25.01
N TRP A 97 59.99 -20.21 24.55
CA TRP A 97 58.86 -19.71 23.76
C TRP A 97 57.53 -20.01 24.43
N TYR A 98 56.50 -19.28 24.02
CA TYR A 98 55.11 -19.65 24.28
C TYR A 98 54.28 -19.50 23.01
N SER A 99 53.21 -20.27 22.89
CA SER A 99 52.24 -20.14 21.80
C SER A 99 50.85 -19.95 22.37
N VAL A 100 50.06 -19.07 21.75
CA VAL A 100 48.64 -18.88 22.06
C VAL A 100 47.82 -19.37 20.88
N GLY A 101 46.98 -20.37 21.10
CA GLY A 101 46.15 -21.03 20.10
C GLY A 101 44.67 -20.67 20.23
N LEU A 102 44.08 -20.21 19.13
CA LEU A 102 42.64 -19.94 19.02
C LEU A 102 42.00 -20.80 17.92
N PRO A 103 40.81 -21.39 18.15
CA PRO A 103 40.13 -22.17 17.13
C PRO A 103 39.62 -21.29 15.99
N THR A 104 39.97 -21.62 14.74
CA THR A 104 39.62 -20.83 13.53
C THR A 104 38.10 -20.80 13.27
N SER A 105 37.40 -21.87 13.62
CA SER A 105 35.95 -22.04 13.44
C SER A 105 35.07 -21.21 14.38
N PHE A 106 35.64 -20.61 15.43
CA PHE A 106 34.88 -19.80 16.39
C PHE A 106 34.44 -18.46 15.79
N ILE A 107 35.26 -17.87 14.90
CA ILE A 107 34.99 -16.57 14.32
C ILE A 107 33.96 -16.66 13.18
N THR A 108 33.97 -17.75 12.41
CA THR A 108 33.14 -17.89 11.20
C THR A 108 31.74 -18.45 11.47
N SER A 109 31.58 -19.37 12.43
CA SER A 109 30.28 -20.01 12.71
C SER A 109 29.33 -19.13 13.54
N ALA A 110 29.88 -18.28 14.43
CA ALA A 110 29.12 -17.30 15.21
C ALA A 110 28.50 -16.18 14.34
N GLN A 111 29.15 -15.78 13.25
CA GLN A 111 28.69 -14.68 12.40
C GLN A 111 27.62 -15.10 11.38
N GLY A 112 27.72 -16.31 10.80
CA GLY A 112 26.80 -16.79 9.76
C GLY A 112 25.37 -17.04 10.28
N THR A 113 25.25 -17.72 11.42
CA THR A 113 23.95 -18.03 12.03
C THR A 113 23.20 -16.77 12.49
N THR A 114 23.93 -15.80 13.04
CA THR A 114 23.37 -14.51 13.47
C THR A 114 22.86 -13.68 12.28
N ARG A 115 23.64 -13.61 11.20
CA ARG A 115 23.25 -12.89 9.97
C ARG A 115 22.01 -13.51 9.31
N ALA A 116 21.95 -14.84 9.21
CA ALA A 116 20.79 -15.53 8.64
C ALA A 116 19.52 -15.27 9.48
N ARG A 117 19.61 -15.38 10.82
CA ARG A 117 18.48 -15.08 11.71
C ARG A 117 18.00 -13.63 11.56
N LEU A 118 18.91 -12.66 11.58
CA LEU A 118 18.53 -11.25 11.35
C LEU A 118 17.87 -11.05 9.98
N GLY A 119 18.44 -11.61 8.91
CA GLY A 119 17.87 -11.54 7.57
C GLY A 119 16.44 -12.10 7.50
N THR A 120 16.19 -13.25 8.15
CA THR A 120 14.84 -13.82 8.23
C THR A 120 13.87 -12.94 9.00
N MET A 121 14.28 -12.36 10.13
CA MET A 121 13.44 -11.44 10.91
C MET A 121 13.09 -10.19 10.10
N PHE A 122 14.05 -9.61 9.37
CA PHE A 122 13.80 -8.48 8.48
C PHE A 122 12.86 -8.84 7.33
N ALA A 123 13.05 -10.00 6.69
CA ALA A 123 12.20 -10.45 5.60
C ALA A 123 10.75 -10.67 6.06
N VAL A 124 10.55 -11.32 7.21
CA VAL A 124 9.22 -11.51 7.81
C VAL A 124 8.60 -10.16 8.16
N GLY A 125 9.36 -9.25 8.79
CA GLY A 125 8.88 -7.90 9.11
C GLY A 125 8.45 -7.12 7.86
N ALA A 126 9.25 -7.15 6.80
CA ALA A 126 8.94 -6.47 5.54
C ALA A 126 7.67 -7.04 4.88
N LEU A 127 7.51 -8.36 4.87
CA LEU A 127 6.31 -9.01 4.33
C LEU A 127 5.05 -8.68 5.14
N LEU A 128 5.15 -8.59 6.48
CA LEU A 128 4.05 -8.19 7.33
C LEU A 128 3.63 -6.74 7.07
N ILE A 129 4.59 -5.82 6.96
CA ILE A 129 4.30 -4.41 6.64
C ILE A 129 3.64 -4.30 5.26
N LEU A 130 4.17 -5.01 4.26
CA LEU A 130 3.59 -5.04 2.92
C LEU A 130 2.16 -5.62 2.94
N GLY A 131 1.94 -6.72 3.67
CA GLY A 131 0.64 -7.34 3.84
C GLY A 131 -0.38 -6.43 4.51
N ILE A 132 0.01 -5.76 5.60
CA ILE A 132 -0.83 -4.77 6.28
C ILE A 132 -1.15 -3.60 5.35
N GLY A 133 -0.17 -3.11 4.58
CA GLY A 133 -0.38 -2.04 3.60
C GLY A 133 -1.40 -2.42 2.53
N ILE A 134 -1.27 -3.63 1.96
CA ILE A 134 -2.22 -4.15 0.96
C ILE A 134 -3.61 -4.34 1.59
N TYR A 135 -3.67 -4.86 2.80
CA TYR A 135 -4.92 -5.03 3.54
C TYR A 135 -5.60 -3.69 3.78
N MET A 136 -4.90 -2.70 4.35
CA MET A 136 -5.38 -1.33 4.58
C MET A 136 -5.87 -0.66 3.31
N ALA A 137 -5.11 -0.79 2.21
CA ALA A 137 -5.49 -0.22 0.92
C ALA A 137 -6.83 -0.78 0.41
N ARG A 138 -7.07 -2.08 0.59
CA ARG A 138 -8.32 -2.74 0.16
C ARG A 138 -9.46 -2.53 1.13
N ALA A 139 -9.20 -2.57 2.43
CA ALA A 139 -10.20 -2.49 3.48
C ALA A 139 -10.71 -1.06 3.67
N ILE A 140 -9.86 -0.04 3.50
CA ILE A 140 -10.21 1.35 3.85
C ILE A 140 -10.04 2.29 2.66
N THR A 141 -8.84 2.35 2.07
CA THR A 141 -8.51 3.39 1.08
C THR A 141 -9.35 3.28 -0.18
N GLN A 142 -9.49 2.08 -0.75
CA GLN A 142 -10.27 1.86 -1.98
C GLN A 142 -11.76 2.17 -1.81
N PRO A 143 -12.47 1.65 -0.78
CA PRO A 143 -13.85 2.04 -0.48
C PRO A 143 -14.04 3.55 -0.33
N LEU A 144 -13.15 4.20 0.42
CA LEU A 144 -13.24 5.64 0.68
C LEU A 144 -13.05 6.44 -0.61
N LEU A 145 -12.10 6.07 -1.47
CA LEU A 145 -11.90 6.71 -2.78
C LEU A 145 -13.07 6.50 -3.74
N ARG A 146 -13.80 5.39 -3.66
CA ARG A 146 -15.04 5.20 -4.44
C ARG A 146 -16.12 6.15 -3.96
N LEU A 147 -16.32 6.24 -2.65
CA LEU A 147 -17.30 7.15 -2.06
C LEU A 147 -17.01 8.62 -2.42
N VAL A 148 -15.76 9.06 -2.32
CA VAL A 148 -15.36 10.43 -2.68
C VAL A 148 -15.64 10.71 -4.16
N ARG A 149 -15.32 9.77 -5.06
CA ARG A 149 -15.61 9.93 -6.49
C ARG A 149 -17.11 10.05 -6.76
N SER A 150 -17.93 9.19 -6.16
CA SER A 150 -19.39 9.28 -6.28
C SER A 150 -19.95 10.59 -5.71
N ALA A 151 -19.37 11.10 -4.63
CA ALA A 151 -19.77 12.39 -4.05
C ALA A 151 -19.41 13.57 -4.96
N VAL A 152 -18.23 13.55 -5.58
CA VAL A 152 -17.82 14.57 -6.57
C VAL A 152 -18.72 14.52 -7.81
N GLN A 153 -19.07 13.33 -8.30
CA GLN A 153 -20.01 13.17 -9.42
C GLN A 153 -21.40 13.74 -9.07
N LEU A 154 -21.92 13.42 -7.88
CA LEU A 154 -23.18 13.97 -7.39
C LEU A 154 -23.13 15.49 -7.27
N GLY A 155 -22.04 16.04 -6.75
CA GLY A 155 -21.82 17.49 -6.64
C GLY A 155 -21.67 18.19 -8.00
N GLY A 156 -21.26 17.45 -9.04
CA GLY A 156 -21.20 17.91 -10.43
C GLY A 156 -22.50 17.76 -11.21
N GLY A 157 -23.61 17.41 -10.55
CA GLY A 157 -24.95 17.35 -11.16
C GLY A 157 -25.44 15.94 -11.54
N ASP A 158 -24.60 14.90 -11.46
CA ASP A 158 -25.04 13.52 -11.68
C ASP A 158 -25.79 12.98 -10.46
N LEU A 159 -27.10 13.24 -10.41
CA LEU A 159 -28.00 12.76 -9.35
C LEU A 159 -28.17 11.23 -9.34
N THR A 160 -27.72 10.53 -10.39
CA THR A 160 -27.79 9.07 -10.48
C THR A 160 -26.57 8.38 -9.87
N ALA A 161 -25.49 9.13 -9.59
CA ALA A 161 -24.25 8.61 -9.02
C ALA A 161 -24.49 7.89 -7.69
N ARG A 162 -23.92 6.69 -7.53
CA ARG A 162 -23.98 5.89 -6.31
C ARG A 162 -22.61 5.35 -5.93
N ALA A 163 -22.37 5.30 -4.62
CA ALA A 163 -21.17 4.70 -4.06
C ALA A 163 -21.37 3.18 -3.93
N ASP A 164 -20.72 2.42 -4.82
CA ASP A 164 -20.66 0.95 -4.73
C ASP A 164 -19.59 0.51 -3.71
N VAL A 165 -19.99 0.60 -2.43
CA VAL A 165 -19.15 0.24 -1.29
C VAL A 165 -19.90 -0.73 -0.39
N HIS A 166 -19.45 -1.98 -0.40
CA HIS A 166 -19.97 -3.07 0.40
C HIS A 166 -19.04 -3.34 1.59
N SER A 167 -19.21 -2.59 2.69
CA SER A 167 -18.50 -2.82 3.94
C SER A 167 -19.45 -2.90 5.15
N ARG A 168 -19.00 -3.58 6.21
CA ARG A 168 -19.73 -3.75 7.48
C ARG A 168 -19.27 -2.76 8.57
N ASP A 169 -18.32 -1.90 8.24
CA ASP A 169 -17.76 -0.86 9.11
C ASP A 169 -18.47 0.51 8.90
N GLU A 170 -17.90 1.54 9.50
CA GLU A 170 -18.33 2.93 9.41
C GLU A 170 -18.30 3.45 7.96
N VAL A 171 -17.36 2.98 7.13
CA VAL A 171 -17.29 3.35 5.71
C VAL A 171 -18.50 2.80 4.96
N GLY A 172 -18.91 1.57 5.28
CA GLY A 172 -20.14 0.97 4.78
C GLY A 172 -21.40 1.70 5.21
N VAL A 173 -21.47 2.15 6.48
CA VAL A 173 -22.57 2.99 6.97
C VAL A 173 -22.62 4.31 6.19
N LEU A 174 -21.49 4.99 6.05
CA LEU A 174 -21.40 6.25 5.34
C LEU A 174 -21.84 6.13 3.88
N ALA A 175 -21.42 5.05 3.19
CA ALA A 175 -21.82 4.79 1.81
C ALA A 175 -23.32 4.56 1.65
N ARG A 176 -23.95 3.81 2.56
CA ARG A 176 -25.42 3.62 2.55
C ARG A 176 -26.16 4.93 2.79
N THR A 177 -25.77 5.68 3.81
CA THR A 177 -26.37 6.98 4.12
C THR A 177 -26.19 7.96 2.96
N PHE A 178 -25.02 7.99 2.32
CA PHE A 178 -24.77 8.76 1.11
C PHE A 178 -25.73 8.37 -0.02
N ASN A 179 -25.86 7.07 -0.32
CA ASN A 179 -26.75 6.59 -1.38
C ASN A 179 -28.24 6.88 -1.09
N GLU A 180 -28.66 6.82 0.18
CA GLU A 180 -30.01 7.21 0.58
C GLU A 180 -30.28 8.71 0.39
N MET A 181 -29.33 9.56 0.80
CA MET A 181 -29.41 11.01 0.60
C MET A 181 -29.44 11.36 -0.90
N ALA A 182 -28.53 10.78 -1.69
CA ALA A 182 -28.49 10.97 -3.13
C ALA A 182 -29.81 10.54 -3.79
N GLY A 183 -30.36 9.40 -3.41
CA GLY A 183 -31.65 8.92 -3.93
C GLY A 183 -32.85 9.77 -3.50
N ARG A 184 -32.83 10.37 -2.30
CA ARG A 184 -33.86 11.34 -1.89
C ARG A 184 -33.77 12.62 -2.71
N LEU A 185 -32.57 13.14 -2.92
CA LEU A 185 -32.32 14.32 -3.72
C LEU A 185 -32.79 14.12 -5.17
N GLU A 186 -32.44 13.00 -5.80
CA GLU A 186 -32.89 12.63 -7.15
C GLU A 186 -34.43 12.61 -7.23
N ARG A 187 -35.10 11.92 -6.29
CA ARG A 187 -36.58 11.85 -6.28
C ARG A 187 -37.24 13.21 -6.05
N GLN A 188 -36.70 14.03 -5.16
CA GLN A 188 -37.24 15.38 -4.91
C GLN A 188 -37.05 16.29 -6.11
N HIS A 189 -35.91 16.19 -6.79
CA HIS A 189 -35.64 16.93 -8.02
C HIS A 189 -36.63 16.54 -9.12
N LEU A 190 -36.79 15.24 -9.38
CA LEU A 190 -37.76 14.73 -10.35
C LEU A 190 -39.21 15.10 -10.01
N ALA A 191 -39.59 15.04 -8.73
CA ALA A 191 -40.92 15.45 -8.30
C ALA A 191 -41.17 16.95 -8.51
N THR A 192 -40.16 17.78 -8.27
CA THR A 192 -40.24 19.24 -8.51
C THR A 192 -40.35 19.53 -10.00
N LEU A 193 -39.54 18.89 -10.84
CA LEU A 193 -39.66 19.00 -12.30
C LEU A 193 -41.03 18.55 -12.78
N GLY A 194 -41.50 17.38 -12.34
CA GLY A 194 -42.82 16.86 -12.67
C GLY A 194 -43.96 17.80 -12.25
N ALA A 195 -43.84 18.50 -11.10
CA ALA A 195 -44.82 19.47 -10.65
C ALA A 195 -44.82 20.75 -11.51
N LEU A 196 -43.64 21.27 -11.88
CA LEU A 196 -43.51 22.43 -12.78
C LEU A 196 -44.10 22.12 -14.16
N VAL A 197 -43.76 20.96 -14.70
CA VAL A 197 -44.31 20.46 -15.97
C VAL A 197 -45.82 20.28 -15.86
N SER A 198 -46.33 19.68 -14.77
CA SER A 198 -47.76 19.52 -14.57
C SER A 198 -48.51 20.85 -14.49
N ALA A 199 -47.86 21.92 -13.98
CA ALA A 199 -48.42 23.26 -13.98
C ALA A 199 -48.50 23.86 -15.39
N ILE A 200 -47.53 23.55 -16.26
CA ILE A 200 -47.55 23.95 -17.68
C ILE A 200 -48.58 23.15 -18.45
N ASP A 201 -48.62 21.81 -18.27
CA ASP A 201 -49.66 20.94 -18.80
C ASP A 201 -51.06 21.42 -18.37
N ALA A 202 -51.23 21.97 -17.15
CA ALA A 202 -52.53 22.48 -16.72
C ALA A 202 -53.02 23.71 -17.51
N ARG A 203 -52.12 24.44 -18.19
CA ARG A 203 -52.47 25.56 -19.07
C ARG A 203 -53.07 25.08 -20.39
N ASP A 204 -52.76 23.85 -20.81
CA ASP A 204 -53.36 23.18 -21.95
C ASP A 204 -54.34 22.08 -21.45
N PRO A 205 -55.66 22.30 -21.51
CA PRO A 205 -56.66 21.36 -20.97
C PRO A 205 -56.52 19.91 -21.47
N TYR A 206 -55.88 19.68 -22.62
CA TYR A 206 -55.71 18.37 -23.22
C TYR A 206 -54.49 17.58 -22.70
N THR A 207 -53.51 18.23 -22.08
CA THR A 207 -52.22 17.61 -21.74
C THR A 207 -52.05 17.29 -20.26
N ARG A 208 -53.08 17.37 -19.41
CA ARG A 208 -52.92 17.10 -17.97
C ARG A 208 -52.24 15.75 -17.68
N GLY A 209 -51.02 15.81 -17.14
CA GLY A 209 -50.19 14.64 -16.82
C GLY A 209 -49.70 13.87 -18.04
N HIS A 210 -49.81 14.42 -19.24
CA HIS A 210 -49.33 13.85 -20.50
C HIS A 210 -47.83 13.66 -20.43
N SER A 211 -47.10 14.73 -20.11
CA SER A 211 -45.65 14.75 -20.07
C SER A 211 -45.10 13.73 -19.06
N VAL A 212 -45.78 13.57 -17.91
CA VAL A 212 -45.44 12.56 -16.91
C VAL A 212 -45.65 11.13 -17.45
N ARG A 213 -46.77 10.87 -18.14
CA ARG A 213 -47.04 9.55 -18.74
C ARG A 213 -46.05 9.23 -19.86
N VAL A 214 -45.72 10.19 -20.71
CA VAL A 214 -44.72 10.04 -21.77
C VAL A 214 -43.36 9.69 -21.15
N GLY A 215 -42.90 10.43 -20.14
CA GLY A 215 -41.63 10.12 -19.47
C GLY A 215 -41.59 8.70 -18.90
N HIS A 216 -42.66 8.24 -18.26
CA HIS A 216 -42.74 6.86 -17.76
C HIS A 216 -42.75 5.81 -18.88
N LEU A 217 -43.56 6.01 -19.92
CA LEU A 217 -43.64 5.10 -21.07
C LEU A 217 -42.31 5.00 -21.82
N SER A 218 -41.62 6.12 -22.02
CA SER A 218 -40.29 6.16 -22.63
C SER A 218 -39.27 5.38 -21.79
N MET A 219 -39.33 5.51 -20.47
CA MET A 219 -38.49 4.72 -19.56
C MET A 219 -38.78 3.22 -19.67
N ASP A 220 -40.05 2.82 -19.71
CA ASP A 220 -40.44 1.43 -19.81
C ASP A 220 -39.98 0.83 -21.16
N LEU A 221 -40.10 1.58 -22.26
CA LEU A 221 -39.59 1.20 -23.57
C LEU A 221 -38.06 1.07 -23.56
N GLY A 222 -37.35 2.06 -23.02
CA GLY A 222 -35.89 2.03 -22.92
C GLY A 222 -35.37 0.83 -22.10
N ARG A 223 -36.12 0.41 -21.07
CA ARG A 223 -35.77 -0.79 -20.27
C ARG A 223 -35.82 -2.05 -21.11
N GLU A 224 -36.87 -2.21 -21.92
CA GLU A 224 -36.99 -3.37 -22.83
C GLU A 224 -35.92 -3.35 -23.93
N MET A 225 -35.41 -2.16 -24.28
CA MET A 225 -34.29 -2.00 -25.20
C MET A 225 -32.91 -2.22 -24.56
N GLY A 226 -32.83 -2.51 -23.25
CA GLY A 226 -31.58 -2.78 -22.55
C GLY A 226 -30.75 -1.54 -22.22
N MET A 227 -31.36 -0.36 -22.17
CA MET A 227 -30.67 0.89 -21.81
C MET A 227 -30.22 0.90 -20.36
N ASP A 228 -29.10 1.59 -20.09
CA ASP A 228 -28.57 1.74 -18.75
C ASP A 228 -29.37 2.75 -17.90
N ARG A 229 -29.07 2.81 -16.61
CA ARG A 229 -29.79 3.67 -15.66
C ARG A 229 -29.70 5.17 -15.99
N GLY A 230 -28.57 5.63 -16.51
CA GLY A 230 -28.38 7.03 -16.89
C GLY A 230 -29.22 7.38 -18.12
N GLN A 231 -29.20 6.52 -19.13
CA GLN A 231 -30.03 6.66 -20.34
C GLN A 231 -31.53 6.68 -20.00
N LEU A 232 -31.98 5.77 -19.13
CA LEU A 232 -33.36 5.76 -18.65
C LEU A 232 -33.75 7.04 -17.92
N HIS A 233 -32.84 7.59 -17.11
CA HIS A 233 -33.05 8.87 -16.44
C HIS A 233 -33.19 10.01 -17.45
N TYR A 234 -32.36 10.05 -18.49
CA TYR A 234 -32.45 11.06 -19.54
C TYR A 234 -33.76 10.96 -20.33
N LEU A 235 -34.23 9.76 -20.65
CA LEU A 235 -35.55 9.56 -21.27
C LEU A 235 -36.69 10.08 -20.40
N GLN A 236 -36.64 9.83 -19.09
CA GLN A 236 -37.66 10.32 -18.16
C GLN A 236 -37.68 11.84 -18.10
N VAL A 237 -36.52 12.47 -17.89
CA VAL A 237 -36.40 13.93 -17.80
C VAL A 237 -36.75 14.58 -19.14
N GLY A 238 -36.27 14.04 -20.25
CA GLY A 238 -36.60 14.51 -21.60
C GLY A 238 -38.10 14.41 -21.89
N GLY A 239 -38.74 13.30 -21.53
CA GLY A 239 -40.19 13.14 -21.65
C GLY A 239 -40.99 14.12 -20.78
N TYR A 240 -40.49 14.49 -19.60
CA TYR A 240 -41.13 15.54 -18.78
C TYR A 240 -40.98 16.92 -19.42
N LEU A 241 -39.83 17.23 -20.02
CA LEU A 241 -39.50 18.57 -20.48
C LEU A 241 -39.81 18.83 -21.97
N HIS A 242 -40.16 17.81 -22.76
CA HIS A 242 -40.27 17.94 -24.22
C HIS A 242 -41.16 19.11 -24.67
N ASP A 243 -42.28 19.29 -23.97
CA ASP A 243 -43.30 20.30 -24.27
C ASP A 243 -43.13 21.62 -23.50
N ILE A 244 -42.04 21.81 -22.73
CA ILE A 244 -41.84 22.98 -21.86
C ILE A 244 -41.95 24.32 -22.63
N GLY A 245 -41.55 24.34 -23.91
CA GLY A 245 -41.59 25.53 -24.74
C GLY A 245 -42.99 26.01 -25.11
N LYS A 246 -44.04 25.20 -24.90
CA LYS A 246 -45.44 25.64 -25.07
C LYS A 246 -45.79 26.83 -24.17
N ILE A 247 -45.03 27.07 -23.09
CA ILE A 247 -45.18 28.25 -22.25
C ILE A 247 -44.99 29.57 -23.03
N GLY A 248 -44.14 29.57 -24.06
CA GLY A 248 -43.88 30.73 -24.92
C GLY A 248 -44.95 30.98 -25.99
N ILE A 249 -45.90 30.06 -26.15
CA ILE A 249 -46.97 30.17 -27.15
C ILE A 249 -48.17 30.92 -26.56
N ARG A 250 -48.76 31.83 -27.36
CA ARG A 250 -49.94 32.60 -26.96
C ARG A 250 -51.18 31.70 -26.88
N ASP A 251 -51.98 31.88 -25.83
CA ASP A 251 -53.20 31.07 -25.60
C ASP A 251 -54.19 31.13 -26.76
N ALA A 252 -54.29 32.28 -27.44
CA ALA A 252 -55.17 32.43 -28.61
C ALA A 252 -54.82 31.48 -29.77
N VAL A 253 -53.55 31.05 -29.86
CA VAL A 253 -53.07 30.08 -30.86
C VAL A 253 -53.11 28.67 -30.26
N LEU A 254 -52.56 28.48 -29.06
CA LEU A 254 -52.45 27.17 -28.41
C LEU A 254 -53.82 26.54 -28.10
N LEU A 255 -54.80 27.35 -27.67
CA LEU A 255 -56.13 26.90 -27.27
C LEU A 255 -57.18 27.14 -28.37
N LYS A 256 -56.76 27.42 -29.60
CA LYS A 256 -57.70 27.72 -30.70
C LYS A 256 -58.59 26.51 -30.99
N PRO A 257 -59.94 26.66 -30.95
CA PRO A 257 -60.83 25.60 -31.38
C PRO A 257 -60.82 25.47 -32.91
N GLY A 258 -60.40 24.32 -33.43
CA GLY A 258 -60.37 24.02 -34.87
C GLY A 258 -58.95 23.89 -35.44
N THR A 259 -58.83 23.92 -36.77
CA THR A 259 -57.53 23.81 -37.44
C THR A 259 -56.74 25.10 -37.37
N LEU A 260 -55.45 24.99 -37.06
CA LEU A 260 -54.50 26.12 -37.14
C LEU A 260 -54.31 26.55 -38.61
N THR A 261 -54.18 27.86 -38.85
CA THR A 261 -53.68 28.36 -40.14
C THR A 261 -52.21 27.99 -40.31
N PRO A 262 -51.64 28.07 -41.53
CA PRO A 262 -50.21 27.82 -41.76
C PRO A 262 -49.32 28.67 -40.85
N GLU A 263 -49.65 29.95 -40.66
CA GLU A 263 -48.89 30.89 -39.82
C GLU A 263 -49.01 30.56 -38.33
N GLU A 264 -50.20 30.15 -37.88
CA GLU A 264 -50.41 29.69 -36.50
C GLU A 264 -49.69 28.38 -36.22
N ARG A 265 -49.66 27.47 -37.19
CA ARG A 265 -48.91 26.21 -37.10
C ARG A 265 -47.41 26.49 -36.98
N GLU A 266 -46.85 27.38 -37.79
CA GLU A 266 -45.44 27.78 -37.71
C GLU A 266 -45.08 28.31 -36.32
N ILE A 267 -45.98 29.08 -35.68
CA ILE A 267 -45.79 29.54 -34.30
C ILE A 267 -45.73 28.35 -33.31
N VAL A 268 -46.63 27.37 -33.44
CA VAL A 268 -46.64 26.21 -32.53
C VAL A 268 -45.41 25.32 -32.75
N GLU A 269 -44.96 25.16 -34.00
CA GLU A 269 -43.78 24.36 -34.35
C GLU A 269 -42.46 24.95 -33.81
N GLN A 270 -42.47 26.18 -33.30
CA GLN A 270 -41.32 26.78 -32.61
C GLN A 270 -41.14 26.30 -31.16
N HIS A 271 -42.11 25.61 -30.55
CA HIS A 271 -42.02 25.22 -29.15
C HIS A 271 -40.79 24.35 -28.80
N PRO A 272 -40.22 23.48 -29.68
CA PRO A 272 -38.99 22.78 -29.34
C PRO A 272 -37.81 23.74 -29.19
N LEU A 273 -37.70 24.76 -30.06
CA LEU A 273 -36.67 25.78 -30.00
C LEU A 273 -36.82 26.69 -28.78
N ILE A 274 -38.05 27.10 -28.46
CA ILE A 274 -38.35 27.85 -27.24
C ILE A 274 -37.99 27.01 -26.01
N GLY A 275 -38.28 25.71 -26.03
CA GLY A 275 -37.89 24.79 -24.97
C GLY A 275 -36.38 24.71 -24.78
N LEU A 276 -35.62 24.59 -25.87
CA LEU A 276 -34.15 24.63 -25.84
C LEU A 276 -33.61 25.95 -25.28
N ASP A 277 -34.22 27.08 -25.62
CA ASP A 277 -33.84 28.41 -25.12
C ASP A 277 -34.11 28.54 -23.62
N ILE A 278 -35.29 28.16 -23.15
CA ILE A 278 -35.64 28.15 -21.71
C ILE A 278 -34.66 27.27 -20.93
N LEU A 279 -34.34 26.10 -21.46
CA LEU A 279 -33.44 25.15 -20.83
C LEU A 279 -31.96 25.52 -20.98
N SER A 280 -31.62 26.52 -21.81
CA SER A 280 -30.22 26.95 -22.02
C SER A 280 -29.56 27.49 -20.75
N HIS A 281 -30.36 27.94 -19.79
CA HIS A 281 -29.92 28.46 -18.50
C HIS A 281 -29.72 27.39 -17.42
N ILE A 282 -30.00 26.13 -17.74
CA ILE A 282 -29.89 25.00 -16.82
C ILE A 282 -28.86 24.02 -17.39
N GLU A 283 -27.95 23.56 -16.55
CA GLU A 283 -27.03 22.48 -16.92
C GLU A 283 -27.81 21.17 -17.01
N LEU A 284 -28.19 20.80 -18.23
CA LEU A 284 -28.83 19.53 -18.55
C LEU A 284 -27.93 18.69 -19.46
N PRO A 285 -27.98 17.36 -19.31
CA PRO A 285 -27.29 16.45 -20.22
C PRO A 285 -27.66 16.74 -21.69
N PRO A 286 -26.70 16.68 -22.63
CA PRO A 286 -26.98 16.90 -24.06
C PRO A 286 -28.11 16.02 -24.59
N GLU A 287 -28.25 14.80 -24.09
CA GLU A 287 -29.29 13.84 -24.45
C GLU A 287 -30.69 14.35 -24.09
N VAL A 288 -30.85 14.99 -22.93
CA VAL A 288 -32.12 15.60 -22.52
C VAL A 288 -32.46 16.76 -23.44
N ARG A 289 -31.47 17.58 -23.80
CA ARG A 289 -31.65 18.70 -24.74
C ARG A 289 -32.02 18.19 -26.14
N ALA A 290 -31.39 17.12 -26.61
CA ALA A 290 -31.71 16.48 -27.87
C ALA A 290 -33.18 16.03 -27.91
N ILE A 291 -33.66 15.33 -26.87
CA ILE A 291 -35.07 14.93 -26.76
C ILE A 291 -36.00 16.16 -26.86
N VAL A 292 -35.74 17.23 -26.09
CA VAL A 292 -36.58 18.44 -26.13
C VAL A 292 -36.57 19.10 -27.50
N GLY A 293 -35.40 19.20 -28.14
CA GLY A 293 -35.26 19.84 -29.44
C GLY A 293 -35.77 19.02 -30.62
N GLN A 294 -35.75 17.69 -30.52
CA GLN A 294 -35.91 16.78 -31.67
C GLN A 294 -37.12 15.84 -31.55
N HIS A 295 -37.95 15.93 -30.50
CA HIS A 295 -39.09 15.01 -30.31
C HIS A 295 -40.17 15.06 -31.41
N HIS A 296 -40.12 16.06 -32.30
CA HIS A 296 -40.97 16.16 -33.49
C HIS A 296 -40.23 15.89 -34.81
N GLU A 297 -38.95 15.52 -34.74
CA GLU A 297 -38.21 15.04 -35.89
C GLU A 297 -38.73 13.66 -36.34
N LYS A 298 -38.50 13.36 -37.61
CA LYS A 298 -38.95 12.11 -38.23
C LYS A 298 -37.81 11.49 -39.01
N LEU A 299 -37.76 10.17 -39.02
CA LEU A 299 -36.71 9.40 -39.71
C LEU A 299 -36.60 9.73 -41.22
N ASP A 300 -37.68 10.20 -41.83
CA ASP A 300 -37.74 10.60 -43.24
C ASP A 300 -37.29 12.05 -43.51
N GLY A 301 -36.90 12.81 -42.48
CA GLY A 301 -36.49 14.22 -42.58
C GLY A 301 -37.64 15.22 -42.73
N SER A 302 -38.91 14.77 -42.70
CA SER A 302 -40.09 15.65 -42.78
C SER A 302 -40.52 16.25 -41.44
N GLY A 303 -39.66 16.12 -40.43
CA GLY A 303 -39.86 16.64 -39.07
C GLY A 303 -39.47 18.10 -38.92
N TYR A 304 -39.54 18.58 -37.68
CA TYR A 304 -39.17 19.94 -37.30
C TYR A 304 -38.53 19.93 -35.89
N PRO A 305 -37.73 20.94 -35.52
CA PRO A 305 -37.44 22.19 -36.22
C PRO A 305 -36.22 22.17 -37.17
N PHE A 306 -35.41 21.11 -37.16
CA PHE A 306 -34.16 21.02 -37.93
C PHE A 306 -34.34 20.29 -39.26
N GLY A 307 -35.33 19.40 -39.37
CA GLY A 307 -35.58 18.62 -40.59
C GLY A 307 -34.51 17.55 -40.81
N ILE A 308 -34.09 16.89 -39.71
CA ILE A 308 -33.02 15.89 -39.71
C ILE A 308 -33.59 14.48 -39.90
N GLY A 309 -32.82 13.61 -40.56
CA GLY A 309 -33.21 12.23 -40.87
C GLY A 309 -32.58 11.18 -39.94
N ASP A 310 -32.86 9.91 -40.21
CA ASP A 310 -32.37 8.73 -39.44
C ASP A 310 -30.86 8.74 -39.15
N ALA A 311 -30.04 9.28 -40.06
CA ALA A 311 -28.58 9.30 -39.87
C ALA A 311 -28.09 10.33 -38.83
N GLU A 312 -28.93 11.29 -38.44
CA GLU A 312 -28.59 12.43 -37.58
C GLU A 312 -29.33 12.42 -36.23
N LEU A 313 -30.29 11.50 -36.04
CA LEU A 313 -31.06 11.26 -34.82
C LEU A 313 -30.38 10.19 -33.94
#